data_AF-A0A9W3CKK4-F1
#
_entry.id   AF-A0A9W3CKK4-F1
#
_cell.length_a   1.000
_cell.length_b   1.000
_cell.length_c   1.000
_cell.angle_alpha   90.00
_cell.angle_beta   90.00
_cell.angle_gamma   90.00
#
_symmetry.space_group_name_H-M   'P 1'
#
loop_
_entity.id
_entity.type
_entity.pdbx_description
1 polymer ?
#
loop_
_entity_poly.entity_id
_entity_poly.type
_entity_poly.pdbx_seq_one_letter_code
_entity_poly.pdbx_strand_id
1 'polypeptide(L)'
;MALTWLSALRISVLLILVAAIVLAFYFLPVEQFLRDFLLWVEQDLGPWGPFALAVAYIPLTVLAVPASVLTIGGGYLFGLPIGFVADSVGATLGSGAAFLLGRTIGKPFVVAKLKDYPQFQSVALAIEKSGFKICLLLRLAPLLPFSMLNYLLSVTPITLGPYLLSSWLGMMPITLVLVYVGTTLKDLSDVTHKWSELSFGHWASLILSLVVSVILMVCVTKVAQNALRKALAEHGGDMNGAVAASPELNDVADAPADLNEPLLIKIDSQDHENQRVMKEAAG
;
A
#
# COMPACT_ATOMS: atom_id res chain seq x y z
N MET A 1 -21.61 -26.68 -9.49
CA MET A 1 -20.88 -25.43 -9.77
C MET A 1 -21.85 -24.24 -9.77
N ALA A 2 -22.24 -23.75 -8.59
CA ALA A 2 -23.12 -22.59 -8.45
C ALA A 2 -22.28 -21.34 -8.17
N LEU A 3 -21.61 -20.81 -9.19
CA LEU A 3 -20.86 -19.56 -9.08
C LEU A 3 -21.85 -18.38 -9.11
N THR A 4 -22.48 -18.19 -7.95
CA THR A 4 -23.32 -17.11 -7.43
C THR A 4 -23.55 -15.89 -8.33
N TRP A 5 -24.79 -15.74 -8.83
CA TRP A 5 -25.35 -14.51 -9.40
C TRP A 5 -25.06 -13.25 -8.56
N LEU A 6 -24.94 -13.42 -7.24
CA LEU A 6 -24.57 -12.38 -6.29
C LEU A 6 -23.13 -11.84 -6.50
N SER A 7 -22.20 -12.68 -6.97
CA SER A 7 -20.83 -12.28 -7.29
C SER A 7 -20.76 -11.49 -8.60
N ALA A 8 -21.56 -11.88 -9.61
CA ALA A 8 -21.69 -11.12 -10.85
C ALA A 8 -22.33 -9.74 -10.62
N LEU A 9 -23.34 -9.65 -9.75
CA LEU A 9 -23.94 -8.39 -9.32
C LEU A 9 -22.92 -7.50 -8.60
N ARG A 10 -22.14 -8.06 -7.67
CA ARG A 10 -21.08 -7.32 -6.95
C ARG A 10 -19.98 -6.81 -7.88
N ILE A 11 -19.55 -7.62 -8.84
CA ILE A 11 -18.54 -7.23 -9.83
C ILE A 11 -19.10 -6.14 -10.74
N SER A 12 -20.36 -6.24 -11.16
CA SER A 12 -21.01 -5.21 -11.98
C SER A 12 -21.17 -3.90 -11.21
N VAL A 13 -21.57 -3.94 -9.94
CA VAL A 13 -21.64 -2.75 -9.08
C VAL A 13 -20.27 -2.12 -8.89
N LEU A 14 -19.21 -2.92 -8.70
CA LEU A 14 -17.85 -2.42 -8.54
C LEU A 14 -17.32 -1.82 -9.85
N LEU A 15 -17.62 -2.43 -10.99
CA LEU A 15 -17.31 -1.89 -12.32
C LEU A 15 -18.08 -0.60 -12.61
N ILE A 16 -19.35 -0.52 -12.23
CA ILE A 16 -20.16 0.70 -12.34
C ILE A 16 -19.62 1.79 -11.42
N LEU A 17 -19.18 1.44 -10.21
CA LEU A 17 -18.62 2.39 -9.26
C LEU A 17 -17.26 2.91 -9.72
N VAL A 18 -16.40 2.03 -10.25
CA VAL A 18 -15.13 2.42 -10.89
C VAL A 18 -15.39 3.25 -12.14
N ALA A 19 -16.33 2.84 -13.00
CA ALA A 19 -16.69 3.60 -14.19
C ALA A 19 -17.30 4.95 -13.83
N ALA A 20 -18.11 5.05 -12.78
CA ALA A 20 -18.68 6.29 -12.27
C ALA A 20 -17.62 7.20 -11.66
N ILE A 21 -16.62 6.64 -10.97
CA ILE A 21 -15.45 7.39 -10.49
C ILE A 21 -14.63 7.90 -11.68
N VAL A 22 -14.35 7.06 -12.68
CA VAL A 22 -13.61 7.45 -13.89
C VAL A 22 -14.39 8.50 -14.69
N LEU A 23 -15.71 8.32 -14.87
CA LEU A 23 -16.59 9.32 -15.47
C LEU A 23 -16.62 10.59 -14.64
N ALA A 24 -16.71 10.50 -13.32
CA ALA A 24 -16.66 11.67 -12.45
C ALA A 24 -15.32 12.41 -12.57
N PHE A 25 -14.19 11.72 -12.68
CA PHE A 25 -12.90 12.36 -12.98
C PHE A 25 -12.82 12.98 -14.38
N TYR A 26 -13.56 12.44 -15.35
CA TYR A 26 -13.60 12.96 -16.72
C TYR A 26 -14.60 14.11 -16.88
N PHE A 27 -15.73 14.07 -16.17
CA PHE A 27 -16.82 15.04 -16.25
C PHE A 27 -16.73 16.14 -15.19
N LEU A 28 -16.21 15.86 -13.99
CA LEU A 28 -15.84 16.94 -13.07
C LEU A 28 -14.52 17.51 -13.56
N PRO A 29 -14.45 18.81 -13.85
CA PRO A 29 -13.19 19.47 -14.13
C PRO A 29 -12.44 19.67 -12.80
N VAL A 30 -11.99 18.58 -12.18
CA VAL A 30 -11.27 18.59 -10.89
C VAL A 30 -10.07 19.51 -10.99
N GLU A 31 -9.38 19.52 -12.13
CA GLU A 31 -8.27 20.44 -12.37
C GLU A 31 -8.71 21.92 -12.32
N GLN A 32 -9.84 22.28 -12.93
CA GLN A 32 -10.35 23.66 -12.86
C GLN A 32 -10.78 24.00 -11.44
N PHE A 33 -11.51 23.10 -10.77
CA PHE A 33 -11.93 23.32 -9.39
C PHE A 33 -10.74 23.51 -8.44
N LEU A 34 -9.66 22.74 -8.64
CA LEU A 34 -8.44 22.88 -7.86
C LEU A 34 -7.69 24.17 -8.18
N ARG A 35 -7.65 24.59 -9.45
CA ARG A 35 -7.09 25.88 -9.84
C ARG A 35 -7.89 27.04 -9.24
N ASP A 36 -9.21 27.01 -9.37
CA ASP A 36 -10.13 28.02 -8.83
C ASP A 36 -10.03 28.09 -7.31
N PHE A 37 -9.91 26.93 -6.64
CA PHE A 37 -9.66 26.86 -5.21
C PHE A 37 -8.32 27.49 -4.83
N LEU A 38 -7.25 27.21 -5.57
CA LEU A 38 -5.94 27.80 -5.32
C LEU A 38 -5.95 29.33 -5.55
N LEU A 39 -6.65 29.80 -6.58
CA LEU A 39 -6.84 31.24 -6.84
C LEU A 39 -7.64 31.92 -5.74
N TRP A 40 -8.72 31.29 -5.27
CA TRP A 40 -9.51 31.77 -4.13
C TRP A 40 -8.69 31.82 -2.84
N VAL A 41 -7.88 30.78 -2.60
CA VAL A 41 -6.96 30.73 -1.45
C VAL A 41 -5.93 31.87 -1.50
N GLU A 42 -5.42 32.20 -2.68
CA GLU A 42 -4.48 33.30 -2.88
C GLU A 42 -5.14 34.68 -2.70
N GLN A 43 -6.34 34.87 -3.26
CA GLN A 43 -6.99 36.18 -3.32
C GLN A 43 -7.74 36.54 -2.03
N ASP A 44 -8.45 35.58 -1.42
CA ASP A 44 -9.43 35.88 -0.36
C ASP A 44 -8.98 35.44 1.03
N LEU A 45 -8.05 34.47 1.15
CA LEU A 45 -7.72 33.87 2.45
C LEU A 45 -6.44 34.40 3.09
N GLY A 46 -5.50 34.93 2.30
CA GLY A 46 -4.23 35.47 2.77
C GLY A 46 -3.55 34.56 3.82
N PRO A 47 -3.44 34.96 5.11
CA PRO A 47 -2.79 34.15 6.15
C PRO A 47 -3.46 32.80 6.47
N TRP A 48 -4.75 32.63 6.18
CA TRP A 48 -5.50 31.39 6.47
C TRP A 48 -5.41 30.35 5.35
N GLY A 49 -4.80 30.70 4.22
CA GLY A 49 -4.66 29.83 3.06
C GLY A 49 -4.02 28.45 3.35
N PRO A 50 -2.96 28.35 4.16
CA PRO A 50 -2.36 27.07 4.54
C PRO A 50 -3.34 26.16 5.31
N PHE A 51 -4.21 26.74 6.14
CA PHE A 51 -5.23 25.97 6.86
C PHE A 51 -6.30 25.43 5.91
N ALA A 52 -6.76 26.25 4.96
CA ALA A 52 -7.72 25.81 3.94
C ALA A 52 -7.15 24.69 3.06
N LEU A 53 -5.87 24.76 2.68
CA LEU A 53 -5.18 23.66 2.01
C LEU A 53 -5.22 22.38 2.85
N ALA A 54 -4.83 22.46 4.11
CA ALA A 54 -4.82 21.30 5.00
C ALA A 54 -6.22 20.65 5.15
N VAL A 55 -7.27 21.46 5.20
CA VAL A 55 -8.67 20.98 5.24
C VAL A 55 -9.06 20.34 3.91
N ALA A 56 -8.68 20.93 2.78
CA ALA A 56 -9.00 20.40 1.45
C ALA A 56 -8.35 19.02 1.19
N TYR A 57 -7.21 18.72 1.81
CA TYR A 57 -6.58 17.38 1.71
C TYR A 57 -7.49 16.25 2.21
N ILE A 58 -8.34 16.51 3.20
CA ILE A 58 -9.16 15.47 3.83
C ILE A 58 -10.15 14.86 2.81
N PRO A 59 -11.07 15.63 2.20
CA PRO A 59 -12.00 15.08 1.22
C PRO A 59 -11.26 14.53 -0.01
N LEU A 60 -10.18 15.18 -0.48
CA LEU A 60 -9.40 14.68 -1.62
C LEU A 60 -8.80 13.29 -1.35
N THR A 61 -8.20 13.11 -0.17
CA THR A 61 -7.60 11.85 0.23
C THR A 61 -8.65 10.75 0.37
N VAL A 62 -9.81 11.08 0.96
CA VAL A 62 -10.93 10.14 1.12
C VAL A 62 -11.51 9.74 -0.24
N LEU A 63 -11.71 10.69 -1.14
CA LEU A 63 -12.21 10.47 -2.50
C LEU A 63 -11.17 9.86 -3.45
N ALA A 64 -9.97 9.57 -2.95
CA ALA A 64 -8.84 9.07 -3.73
C ALA A 64 -8.44 9.98 -4.91
N VAL A 65 -8.71 11.27 -4.80
CA VAL A 65 -8.28 12.30 -5.76
C VAL A 65 -6.78 12.50 -5.63
N PRO A 66 -6.02 12.57 -6.74
CA PRO A 66 -4.59 12.87 -6.70
C PRO A 66 -4.31 14.21 -6.00
N ALA A 67 -3.78 14.16 -4.78
CA ALA A 67 -3.49 15.35 -3.98
C ALA A 67 -2.22 16.10 -4.45
N SER A 68 -1.49 15.56 -5.44
CA SER A 68 -0.26 16.15 -5.96
C SER A 68 -0.45 17.59 -6.47
N VAL A 69 -1.62 17.89 -7.02
CA VAL A 69 -1.95 19.25 -7.50
C VAL A 69 -2.03 20.24 -6.33
N LEU A 70 -2.62 19.84 -5.19
CA LEU A 70 -2.62 20.67 -3.98
C LEU A 70 -1.21 20.83 -3.42
N THR A 71 -0.40 19.77 -3.40
CA THR A 71 0.97 19.82 -2.87
C THR A 71 1.84 20.80 -3.66
N ILE A 72 1.76 20.73 -4.99
CA ILE A 72 2.49 21.64 -5.88
C ILE A 72 1.92 23.06 -5.74
N GLY A 73 0.60 23.21 -5.69
CA GLY A 73 -0.06 24.50 -5.48
C GLY A 73 0.30 25.16 -4.15
N GLY A 74 0.40 24.38 -3.07
CA GLY A 74 0.81 24.85 -1.74
C GLY A 74 2.25 25.38 -1.74
N GLY A 75 3.17 24.68 -2.41
CA GLY A 75 4.52 25.17 -2.63
C GLY A 75 4.58 26.44 -3.50
N TYR A 76 3.77 26.51 -4.55
CA TYR A 76 3.69 27.67 -5.44
C TYR A 76 3.16 28.92 -4.71
N LEU A 77 2.13 28.77 -3.90
CA LEU A 77 1.49 29.89 -3.20
C LEU A 77 2.28 30.32 -1.96
N PHE A 78 2.62 29.38 -1.07
CA PHE A 78 3.12 29.67 0.28
C PHE A 78 4.62 29.41 0.46
N GLY A 79 5.29 28.90 -0.58
CA GLY A 79 6.70 28.53 -0.51
C GLY A 79 6.95 27.27 0.31
N LEU A 80 8.22 26.88 0.39
CA LEU A 80 8.63 25.58 0.91
C LEU A 80 8.26 25.32 2.39
N PRO A 81 8.60 26.17 3.37
CA PRO A 81 8.37 25.84 4.77
C PRO A 81 6.87 25.80 5.14
N ILE A 82 6.09 26.76 4.64
CA ILE A 82 4.66 26.86 4.98
C ILE A 82 3.84 25.83 4.20
N GLY A 83 4.10 25.69 2.90
CA GLY A 83 3.45 24.67 2.06
C GLY A 83 3.72 23.26 2.59
N PHE A 84 4.97 22.95 2.93
CA PHE A 84 5.35 21.64 3.48
C PHE A 84 4.63 21.31 4.80
N VAL A 85 4.54 22.26 5.73
CA VAL A 85 3.86 22.02 7.01
C VAL A 85 2.36 21.83 6.79
N ALA A 86 1.73 22.69 5.99
CA ALA A 86 0.32 22.61 5.67
C ALA A 86 -0.05 21.29 4.98
N ASP A 87 0.71 20.90 3.96
CA ASP A 87 0.54 19.65 3.24
C ASP A 87 0.77 18.44 4.13
N SER A 88 1.81 18.47 4.98
CA SER A 88 2.11 17.37 5.89
C SER A 88 0.98 17.15 6.90
N VAL A 89 0.44 18.22 7.47
CA VAL A 89 -0.69 18.14 8.41
C VAL A 89 -1.94 17.67 7.68
N GLY A 90 -2.27 18.28 6.54
CA GLY A 90 -3.43 17.92 5.72
C GLY A 90 -3.41 16.46 5.26
N ALA A 91 -2.28 16.01 4.71
CA ALA A 91 -2.09 14.63 4.27
C ALA A 91 -2.17 13.63 5.43
N THR A 92 -1.63 13.99 6.61
CA THR A 92 -1.72 13.13 7.81
C THR A 92 -3.17 12.99 8.26
N LEU A 93 -3.90 14.11 8.38
CA LEU A 93 -5.32 14.12 8.75
C LEU A 93 -6.19 13.38 7.72
N GLY A 94 -5.98 13.64 6.43
CA GLY A 94 -6.69 12.98 5.34
C GLY A 94 -6.42 11.47 5.31
N SER A 95 -5.17 11.05 5.49
CA SER A 95 -4.80 9.63 5.57
C SER A 95 -5.42 8.96 6.80
N GLY A 96 -5.53 9.67 7.92
CA GLY A 96 -6.20 9.23 9.14
C GLY A 96 -7.70 9.07 8.93
N ALA A 97 -8.35 10.03 8.28
CA ALA A 97 -9.77 9.97 7.94
C ALA A 97 -10.08 8.79 7.00
N ALA A 98 -9.33 8.64 5.91
CA ALA A 98 -9.47 7.51 4.99
C ALA A 98 -9.23 6.16 5.69
N PHE A 99 -8.24 6.09 6.58
CA PHE A 99 -7.99 4.91 7.40
C PHE A 99 -9.15 4.58 8.33
N LEU A 100 -9.72 5.56 9.04
CA LEU A 100 -10.84 5.34 9.94
C LEU A 100 -12.10 4.93 9.18
N LEU A 101 -12.39 5.55 8.04
CA LEU A 101 -13.50 5.18 7.16
C LEU A 101 -13.33 3.76 6.62
N GLY A 102 -12.13 3.40 6.14
CA GLY A 102 -11.81 2.06 5.69
C GLY A 102 -11.97 1.01 6.80
N ARG A 103 -11.54 1.34 8.02
CA ARG A 103 -11.60 0.43 9.19
C ARG A 103 -13.03 0.19 9.67
N THR A 104 -13.87 1.22 9.64
CA THR A 104 -15.26 1.15 10.15
C THR A 104 -16.23 0.59 9.11
N ILE A 105 -16.14 1.03 7.85
CA ILE A 105 -17.09 0.69 6.80
C ILE A 105 -16.56 -0.43 5.88
N GLY A 106 -15.29 -0.34 5.48
CA GLY A 106 -14.69 -1.20 4.43
C GLY A 106 -14.08 -2.52 4.90
N LYS A 107 -13.74 -2.64 6.20
CA LYS A 107 -13.00 -3.79 6.75
C LYS A 107 -13.59 -5.16 6.42
N PRO A 108 -14.87 -5.45 6.68
CA PRO A 108 -15.42 -6.79 6.40
C PRO A 108 -15.41 -7.15 4.91
N PHE A 109 -15.65 -6.17 4.02
CA PHE A 109 -15.66 -6.39 2.57
C PHE A 109 -14.25 -6.67 2.03
N VAL A 110 -13.28 -5.86 2.44
CA VAL A 110 -11.90 -5.94 1.94
C VAL A 110 -11.20 -7.18 2.50
N VAL A 111 -11.37 -7.51 3.78
CA VAL A 111 -10.80 -8.74 4.37
C VAL A 111 -11.36 -9.98 3.68
N ALA A 112 -12.67 -10.03 3.41
CA ALA A 112 -13.28 -11.17 2.71
C ALA A 112 -12.74 -11.38 1.29
N LYS A 113 -12.26 -10.33 0.63
CA LYS A 113 -11.65 -10.38 -0.70
C LYS A 113 -10.15 -10.64 -0.68
N LEU A 114 -9.44 -10.10 0.32
CA LEU A 114 -7.99 -10.18 0.40
C LEU A 114 -7.48 -11.37 1.21
N LYS A 115 -8.35 -12.07 1.94
CA LYS A 115 -7.97 -13.25 2.73
C LYS A 115 -7.27 -14.33 1.89
N ASP A 116 -7.59 -14.46 0.61
CA ASP A 116 -7.04 -15.52 -0.25
C ASP A 116 -5.70 -15.10 -0.89
N TYR A 117 -5.23 -13.88 -0.63
CA TYR A 117 -3.98 -13.35 -1.18
C TYR A 117 -2.84 -13.51 -0.17
N PRO A 118 -1.83 -14.36 -0.44
CA PRO A 118 -0.72 -14.63 0.50
C PRO A 118 0.13 -13.38 0.79
N GLN A 119 0.20 -12.46 -0.17
CA GLN A 119 0.90 -11.18 -0.03
C GLN A 119 0.23 -10.27 1.01
N PHE A 120 -1.10 -10.27 1.09
CA PHE A 120 -1.83 -9.48 2.08
C PHE A 120 -1.69 -10.09 3.48
N GLN A 121 -1.77 -11.42 3.60
CA GLN A 121 -1.60 -12.11 4.87
C GLN A 121 -0.20 -11.88 5.47
N SER A 122 0.85 -12.03 4.66
CA SER A 122 2.23 -11.80 5.10
C SER A 122 2.46 -10.37 5.59
N VAL A 123 1.89 -9.36 4.89
CA VAL A 123 1.92 -7.97 5.34
C VAL A 123 1.13 -7.77 6.64
N ALA A 124 -0.06 -8.35 6.77
CA ALA A 124 -0.87 -8.22 7.98
C ALA A 124 -0.19 -8.82 9.23
N LEU A 125 0.43 -10.00 9.09
CA LEU A 125 1.22 -10.65 10.14
C LEU A 125 2.49 -9.85 10.49
N ALA A 126 3.21 -9.33 9.49
CA ALA A 126 4.38 -8.49 9.74
C ALA A 126 4.00 -7.19 10.46
N ILE A 127 2.82 -6.62 10.15
CA ILE A 127 2.26 -5.46 10.83
C ILE A 127 1.87 -5.78 12.27
N GLU A 128 1.38 -6.98 12.56
CA GLU A 128 1.08 -7.41 13.92
C GLU A 128 2.35 -7.39 14.80
N LYS A 129 3.46 -7.90 14.27
CA LYS A 129 4.76 -7.91 14.96
C LYS A 129 5.45 -6.54 15.00
N SER A 130 5.35 -5.73 13.95
CA SER A 130 6.11 -4.47 13.82
C SER A 130 5.39 -3.42 12.95
N GLY A 131 4.16 -3.07 13.33
CA GLY A 131 3.27 -2.21 12.54
C GLY A 131 3.86 -0.88 12.09
N PHE A 132 4.57 -0.17 12.98
CA PHE A 132 5.24 1.08 12.62
C PHE A 132 6.28 0.90 11.51
N LYS A 133 7.20 -0.06 11.68
CA LYS A 133 8.31 -0.31 10.74
C LYS A 133 7.79 -0.77 9.38
N ILE A 134 6.84 -1.70 9.36
CA ILE A 134 6.28 -2.23 8.11
C ILE A 134 5.48 -1.15 7.38
N CYS A 135 4.66 -0.36 8.09
CA CYS A 135 3.92 0.75 7.49
C CYS A 135 4.87 1.82 6.92
N LEU A 136 5.92 2.19 7.66
CA LEU A 136 6.92 3.14 7.18
C LEU A 136 7.61 2.64 5.90
N LEU A 137 8.03 1.36 5.87
CA LEU A 137 8.65 0.76 4.70
C LEU A 137 7.70 0.68 3.50
N LEU A 138 6.42 0.39 3.72
CA LEU A 138 5.39 0.42 2.68
C LEU A 138 5.12 1.82 2.13
N ARG A 139 5.30 2.86 2.94
CA ARG A 139 5.18 4.27 2.50
C ARG A 139 6.40 4.71 1.70
N LEU A 140 7.58 4.29 2.12
CA LEU A 140 8.84 4.61 1.44
C LEU A 140 9.05 3.79 0.16
N ALA A 141 8.46 2.61 0.07
CA ALA A 141 8.42 1.82 -1.15
C ALA A 141 7.16 2.20 -1.94
N PRO A 142 7.25 3.00 -3.03
CA PRO A 142 6.11 3.42 -3.84
C PRO A 142 5.52 2.27 -4.67
N LEU A 143 5.08 1.21 -4.00
CA LEU A 143 4.49 0.01 -4.61
C LEU A 143 3.02 0.22 -4.94
N LEU A 144 2.35 1.08 -4.16
CA LEU A 144 0.91 1.27 -4.20
C LEU A 144 0.56 2.76 -4.18
N PRO A 145 -0.52 3.17 -4.87
CA PRO A 145 -1.03 4.54 -4.79
C PRO A 145 -1.38 4.91 -3.34
N PHE A 146 -1.18 6.18 -2.99
CA PHE A 146 -1.41 6.73 -1.64
C PHE A 146 -2.76 6.33 -1.05
N SER A 147 -3.84 6.56 -1.80
CA SER A 147 -5.21 6.27 -1.36
C SER A 147 -5.45 4.77 -1.16
N MET A 148 -4.93 3.94 -2.07
CA MET A 148 -5.04 2.48 -1.97
C MET A 148 -4.32 1.95 -0.72
N LEU A 149 -3.12 2.47 -0.44
CA LEU A 149 -2.35 2.08 0.73
C LEU A 149 -3.05 2.48 2.04
N ASN A 150 -3.69 3.65 2.11
CA ASN A 150 -4.47 4.09 3.27
C ASN A 150 -5.59 3.09 3.60
N TYR A 151 -6.35 2.66 2.58
CA TYR A 151 -7.44 1.70 2.75
C TYR A 151 -6.94 0.27 3.02
N LEU A 152 -5.84 -0.16 2.42
CA LEU A 152 -5.24 -1.47 2.72
C LEU A 152 -4.73 -1.55 4.14
N LEU A 153 -4.05 -0.51 4.64
CA LEU A 153 -3.57 -0.47 6.02
C LEU A 153 -4.74 -0.37 7.01
N SER A 154 -5.88 0.22 6.61
CA SER A 154 -7.08 0.32 7.47
C SER A 154 -7.63 -1.03 7.93
N VAL A 155 -7.40 -2.09 7.14
CA VAL A 155 -7.90 -3.43 7.44
C VAL A 155 -6.90 -4.30 8.18
N THR A 156 -5.67 -3.82 8.34
CA THR A 156 -4.59 -4.50 9.09
C THR A 156 -4.72 -4.25 10.61
N PRO A 157 -4.05 -5.06 11.46
CA PRO A 157 -4.10 -4.89 12.92
C PRO A 157 -3.41 -3.62 13.44
N ILE A 158 -2.78 -2.80 12.59
CA ILE A 158 -2.12 -1.56 13.02
C ILE A 158 -3.09 -0.62 13.75
N THR A 159 -2.61 0.01 14.83
CA THR A 159 -3.33 1.04 15.57
C THR A 159 -3.12 2.42 14.94
N LEU A 160 -4.02 3.37 15.23
CA LEU A 160 -4.04 4.69 14.57
C LEU A 160 -2.75 5.49 14.80
N GLY A 161 -2.20 5.49 16.02
CA GLY A 161 -1.00 6.25 16.36
C GLY A 161 0.24 5.85 15.54
N PRO A 162 0.67 4.58 15.59
CA PRO A 162 1.76 4.07 14.76
C PRO A 162 1.51 4.27 13.26
N TYR A 163 0.28 4.12 12.79
CA TYR A 163 -0.09 4.40 11.40
C TYR A 163 0.15 5.87 11.03
N LEU A 164 -0.34 6.82 11.82
CA LEU A 164 -0.19 8.24 11.54
C LEU A 164 1.28 8.67 11.57
N LEU A 165 2.04 8.24 12.58
CA LEU A 165 3.46 8.59 12.72
C LEU A 165 4.31 8.01 11.58
N SER A 166 4.12 6.73 11.26
CA SER A 166 4.84 6.10 10.15
C SER A 166 4.43 6.67 8.79
N SER A 167 3.16 7.05 8.61
CA SER A 167 2.68 7.69 7.38
C SER A 167 3.23 9.10 7.23
N TRP A 168 3.21 9.89 8.30
CA TRP A 168 3.78 11.24 8.31
C TRP A 168 5.27 11.21 7.94
N LEU A 169 6.06 10.37 8.62
CA LEU A 169 7.49 10.21 8.34
C LEU A 169 7.78 9.66 6.94
N GLY A 170 7.01 8.65 6.50
CA GLY A 170 7.19 8.01 5.20
C GLY A 170 6.82 8.91 4.02
N MET A 171 5.93 9.88 4.23
CA MET A 171 5.51 10.83 3.20
C MET A 171 6.38 12.09 3.13
N MET A 172 7.12 12.45 4.19
CA MET A 172 7.96 13.65 4.18
C MET A 172 8.86 13.77 2.93
N PRO A 173 9.57 12.73 2.46
CA PRO A 173 10.47 12.85 1.32
C PRO A 173 9.72 13.24 0.03
N ILE A 174 8.59 12.59 -0.26
CA ILE A 174 7.83 12.85 -1.48
C ILE A 174 7.12 14.22 -1.40
N THR A 175 6.61 14.60 -0.22
CA THR A 175 6.00 15.91 0.00
C THR A 175 7.01 17.03 -0.20
N LEU A 176 8.22 16.90 0.36
CA LEU A 176 9.29 17.90 0.17
C LEU A 176 9.61 18.13 -1.31
N VAL A 177 9.74 17.05 -2.09
CA VAL A 177 10.03 17.15 -3.53
C VAL A 177 8.92 17.88 -4.26
N LEU A 178 7.65 17.52 -4.01
CA LEU A 178 6.51 18.14 -4.70
C LEU A 178 6.32 19.62 -4.33
N VAL A 179 6.47 19.96 -3.05
CA VAL A 179 6.41 21.36 -2.58
C VAL A 179 7.58 22.17 -3.14
N TYR A 180 8.79 21.59 -3.18
CA TYR A 180 9.96 22.23 -3.78
C TYR A 180 9.72 22.53 -5.27
N VAL A 181 9.21 21.56 -6.02
CA VAL A 181 8.81 21.77 -7.43
C VAL A 181 7.82 22.94 -7.55
N GLY A 182 6.78 22.99 -6.70
CA GLY A 182 5.85 24.12 -6.66
C GLY A 182 6.52 25.47 -6.40
N THR A 183 7.45 25.50 -5.45
CA THR A 183 8.20 26.72 -5.09
C THR A 183 9.10 27.17 -6.25
N THR A 184 9.82 26.24 -6.87
CA THR A 184 10.68 26.52 -8.04
C THR A 184 9.87 27.00 -9.25
N LEU A 185 8.65 26.49 -9.45
CA LEU A 185 7.76 26.97 -10.51
C LEU A 185 7.37 28.45 -10.31
N LYS A 186 7.18 28.88 -9.05
CA LYS A 186 6.92 30.28 -8.69
C LYS A 186 8.11 31.17 -9.06
N ASP A 187 9.31 30.76 -8.64
CA ASP A 187 10.56 31.47 -8.93
C ASP A 187 10.81 31.56 -10.45
N LEU A 188 10.55 30.48 -11.20
CA LEU A 188 10.67 30.49 -12.66
C LEU A 188 9.66 31.43 -13.31
N SER A 189 8.40 31.44 -12.86
CA SER A 189 7.39 32.37 -13.39
C SER A 189 7.78 33.84 -13.15
N ASP A 190 8.33 34.15 -11.98
CA ASP A 190 8.79 35.51 -11.64
C ASP A 190 10.05 35.92 -12.43
N VAL A 191 10.90 34.96 -12.81
CA VAL A 191 12.17 35.21 -13.51
C VAL A 191 12.03 35.07 -15.05
N THR A 192 10.79 35.03 -15.57
CA THR A 192 10.51 34.82 -17.01
C THR A 192 11.01 35.94 -17.96
N HIS A 193 11.66 36.96 -17.43
CA HIS A 193 12.37 37.98 -18.21
C HIS A 193 13.85 37.69 -18.54
N LYS A 194 14.41 36.49 -18.25
CA LYS A 194 15.85 36.18 -18.48
C LYS A 194 16.15 34.84 -19.18
N TRP A 195 15.35 34.45 -20.16
CA TRP A 195 15.54 33.18 -20.89
C TRP A 195 16.56 33.23 -22.05
N SER A 196 17.19 34.37 -22.34
CA SER A 196 18.03 34.53 -23.53
C SER A 196 19.55 34.34 -23.35
N GLU A 197 20.03 33.98 -22.15
CA GLU A 197 21.48 33.92 -21.83
C GLU A 197 21.91 32.55 -21.22
N LEU A 198 21.21 31.45 -21.55
CA LEU A 198 21.53 30.13 -20.99
C LEU A 198 22.63 29.42 -21.79
N SER A 199 23.88 29.60 -21.34
CA SER A 199 25.08 28.90 -21.83
C SER A 199 24.99 27.37 -21.69
N PHE A 200 25.66 26.63 -22.60
CA PHE A 200 25.71 25.15 -22.65
C PHE A 200 26.07 24.48 -21.31
N GLY A 201 26.85 25.14 -20.45
CA GLY A 201 27.19 24.65 -19.11
C GLY A 201 25.99 24.51 -18.17
N HIS A 202 24.98 25.38 -18.29
CA HIS A 202 23.74 25.29 -17.50
C HIS A 202 22.91 24.07 -17.92
N TRP A 203 22.81 23.80 -19.23
CA TRP A 203 22.16 22.60 -19.73
C TRP A 203 22.81 21.31 -19.22
N ALA A 204 24.15 21.27 -19.20
CA ALA A 204 24.88 20.14 -18.62
C ALA A 204 24.59 19.97 -17.11
N SER A 205 24.52 21.06 -16.35
CA SER A 205 24.20 21.03 -14.90
C SER A 205 22.76 20.59 -14.61
N LEU A 206 21.80 20.97 -15.47
CA LEU A 206 20.40 20.54 -15.37
C LEU A 206 20.24 19.06 -15.70
N ILE A 207 20.88 18.58 -16.77
CA ILE A 207 20.85 17.16 -17.13
C ILE A 207 21.53 16.33 -16.03
N LEU A 208 22.66 16.78 -15.50
CA LEU A 208 23.37 16.10 -14.43
C LEU A 208 22.53 16.01 -13.15
N SER A 209 21.90 17.10 -12.72
CA SER A 209 21.02 17.11 -11.54
C SER A 209 19.78 16.24 -11.74
N LEU A 210 19.21 16.20 -12.95
CA LEU A 210 18.10 15.29 -13.29
C LEU A 210 18.54 13.82 -13.20
N VAL A 211 19.68 13.46 -13.79
CA VAL A 211 20.22 12.09 -13.76
C VAL A 211 20.53 11.67 -12.32
N VAL A 212 21.17 12.53 -11.53
CA VAL A 212 21.47 12.27 -10.11
C VAL A 212 20.17 12.07 -9.31
N SER A 213 19.16 12.90 -9.54
CA SER A 213 17.85 12.79 -8.90
C SER A 213 17.15 11.46 -9.23
N VAL A 214 17.17 11.04 -10.50
CA VAL A 214 16.60 9.76 -10.94
C VAL A 214 17.35 8.58 -10.30
N ILE A 215 18.68 8.59 -10.32
CA ILE A 215 19.49 7.52 -9.70
C ILE A 215 19.22 7.43 -8.20
N LEU A 216 19.18 8.57 -7.50
CA LEU A 216 18.89 8.62 -6.06
C LEU A 216 17.49 8.04 -5.78
N MET A 217 16.48 8.43 -6.56
CA MET A 217 15.11 7.93 -6.39
C MET A 217 15.01 6.42 -6.63
N VAL A 218 15.69 5.90 -7.67
CA VAL A 218 15.75 4.46 -7.94
C VAL A 218 16.46 3.72 -6.81
N CYS A 219 17.58 4.24 -6.30
CA CYS A 219 18.31 3.67 -5.17
C CYS A 219 17.44 3.63 -3.91
N VAL A 220 16.80 4.75 -3.54
CA VAL A 220 15.90 4.82 -2.38
C VAL A 220 14.75 3.84 -2.53
N THR A 221 14.13 3.78 -3.71
CA THR A 221 13.05 2.84 -4.00
C THR A 221 13.53 1.39 -3.86
N LYS A 222 14.68 1.04 -4.43
CA LYS A 222 15.27 -0.30 -4.35
C LYS A 222 15.65 -0.68 -2.92
N VAL A 223 16.23 0.24 -2.17
CA VAL A 223 16.59 0.04 -0.76
C VAL A 223 15.33 -0.15 0.09
N ALA A 224 14.31 0.69 -0.09
CA ALA A 224 13.03 0.55 0.61
C ALA A 224 12.35 -0.78 0.28
N GLN A 225 12.33 -1.17 -1.00
CA GLN A 225 11.79 -2.46 -1.45
C GLN A 225 12.56 -3.65 -0.86
N ASN A 226 13.89 -3.59 -0.83
CA ASN A 226 14.73 -4.65 -0.28
C ASN A 226 14.58 -4.74 1.24
N ALA A 227 14.52 -3.59 1.93
CA ALA A 227 14.29 -3.52 3.37
C ALA A 227 12.90 -4.05 3.74
N LEU A 228 11.87 -3.74 2.93
CA LEU A 228 10.53 -4.31 3.10
C LEU A 228 10.55 -5.82 2.90
N ARG A 229 11.16 -6.33 1.82
CA ARG A 229 11.28 -7.78 1.58
C ARG A 229 12.00 -8.49 2.74
N LYS A 230 13.08 -7.90 3.26
CA LYS A 230 13.80 -8.43 4.41
C LYS A 230 12.94 -8.42 5.68
N ALA A 231 12.23 -7.32 5.96
CA ALA A 231 11.34 -7.23 7.12
C ALA A 231 10.14 -8.19 7.02
N LEU A 232 9.62 -8.43 5.81
CA LEU A 232 8.59 -9.43 5.56
C LEU A 232 9.14 -10.86 5.72
N ALA A 233 10.40 -11.11 5.37
CA ALA A 233 11.04 -12.42 5.52
C ALA A 233 11.40 -12.74 6.99
N GLU A 234 11.92 -11.77 7.75
CA GLU A 234 12.20 -11.91 9.19
C GLU A 234 10.91 -12.19 9.98
N HIS A 235 9.81 -11.55 9.60
CA HIS A 235 8.55 -11.62 10.37
C HIS A 235 7.57 -12.66 9.83
N GLY A 236 7.65 -12.98 8.54
CA GLY A 236 6.89 -14.02 7.85
C GLY A 236 7.60 -15.38 7.74
N GLY A 237 8.87 -15.48 8.16
CA GLY A 237 9.67 -16.71 8.16
C GLY A 237 9.14 -17.84 9.07
N ASP A 238 8.25 -17.52 10.01
CA ASP A 238 7.50 -18.53 10.78
C ASP A 238 6.50 -19.32 9.91
N MET A 239 6.25 -18.91 8.65
CA MET A 239 5.41 -19.65 7.72
C MET A 239 5.97 -21.03 7.33
N ASN A 240 7.28 -21.29 7.43
CA ASN A 240 7.80 -22.64 7.20
C ASN A 240 7.43 -23.63 8.32
N GLY A 241 7.04 -23.15 9.51
CA GLY A 241 6.57 -24.01 10.60
C GLY A 241 5.07 -24.34 10.52
N ALA A 242 4.27 -23.45 9.93
CA ALA A 242 2.81 -23.61 9.87
C ALA A 242 2.29 -24.13 8.51
N VAL A 243 3.11 -24.11 7.46
CA VAL A 243 2.82 -24.74 6.16
C VAL A 243 3.36 -26.19 6.11
N ALA A 244 4.17 -26.61 7.09
CA ALA A 244 4.74 -27.95 7.18
C ALA A 244 3.90 -28.98 8.00
N ALA A 245 2.59 -28.76 8.13
CA ALA A 245 1.65 -29.76 8.68
C ALA A 245 0.31 -29.59 7.94
N SER A 246 -0.19 -30.46 7.06
CA SER A 246 0.02 -31.87 6.66
C SER A 246 -0.66 -32.02 5.26
N PRO A 247 -0.70 -33.18 4.54
CA PRO A 247 -0.19 -34.52 4.83
C PRO A 247 0.81 -35.04 3.79
N GLU A 248 1.40 -36.19 4.14
CA GLU A 248 2.37 -36.98 3.39
C GLU A 248 2.10 -37.09 1.88
N LEU A 249 3.13 -36.82 1.09
CA LEU A 249 3.34 -37.45 -0.20
C LEU A 249 4.69 -38.16 -0.12
N ASN A 250 4.59 -39.48 0.02
CA ASN A 250 5.68 -40.42 -0.16
C ASN A 250 6.38 -40.13 -1.49
N ASP A 251 7.63 -39.67 -1.42
CA ASP A 251 8.61 -39.91 -2.48
C ASP A 251 9.63 -40.93 -1.94
N VAL A 252 9.43 -42.16 -2.37
CA VAL A 252 10.36 -43.28 -2.22
C VAL A 252 11.53 -43.04 -3.18
N ALA A 253 12.67 -42.63 -2.63
CA ALA A 253 14.04 -42.82 -3.14
C ALA A 253 14.96 -42.24 -2.05
N ASP A 254 15.92 -42.92 -1.45
CA ASP A 254 16.83 -43.94 -1.97
C ASP A 254 17.40 -44.67 -0.74
N ALA A 255 17.03 -45.94 -0.56
CA ALA A 255 17.70 -46.84 0.40
C ALA A 255 18.16 -48.04 -0.43
N PRO A 256 19.46 -48.39 -0.45
CA PRO A 256 19.92 -49.50 -1.26
C PRO A 256 19.30 -50.78 -0.71
N ALA A 257 18.55 -51.46 -1.57
CA ALA A 257 17.96 -52.77 -1.29
C ALA A 257 19.06 -53.77 -0.95
N ASP A 258 19.09 -54.21 0.30
CA ASP A 258 19.89 -55.34 0.75
C ASP A 258 19.19 -56.63 0.28
N LEU A 259 19.77 -57.28 -0.73
CA LEU A 259 19.22 -58.46 -1.42
C LEU A 259 19.47 -59.77 -0.67
N ASN A 260 19.92 -59.73 0.59
CA ASN A 260 20.27 -60.93 1.37
C ASN A 260 19.29 -61.29 2.50
N GLU A 261 18.16 -60.57 2.65
CA GLU A 261 17.12 -61.01 3.58
C GLU A 261 16.12 -61.95 2.90
N PRO A 262 15.93 -63.19 3.41
CA PRO A 262 14.93 -64.09 2.86
C PRO A 262 13.53 -63.55 3.17
N LEU A 263 12.74 -63.36 2.11
CA LEU A 263 11.33 -62.93 2.12
C LEU A 263 10.47 -63.82 3.02
N LEU A 264 10.35 -63.46 4.29
CA LEU A 264 9.33 -63.99 5.19
C LEU A 264 8.01 -63.30 4.86
N ILE A 265 7.17 -64.00 4.10
CA ILE A 265 5.77 -63.63 3.88
C ILE A 265 5.05 -63.72 5.24
N LYS A 266 4.93 -62.59 5.91
CA LYS A 266 4.14 -62.45 7.14
C LYS A 266 2.67 -62.33 6.72
N ILE A 267 1.98 -63.46 6.64
CA ILE A 267 0.53 -63.49 6.46
C ILE A 267 -0.08 -62.96 7.76
N ASP A 268 -0.67 -61.78 7.69
CA ASP A 268 -1.38 -61.18 8.81
C ASP A 268 -2.73 -61.88 8.99
N SER A 269 -2.80 -62.84 9.91
CA SER A 269 -4.03 -63.54 10.26
C SER A 269 -4.74 -62.81 11.41
N GLN A 270 -5.29 -61.63 11.14
CA GLN A 270 -6.09 -60.86 12.09
C GLN A 270 -7.62 -60.97 11.88
N ASP A 271 -8.13 -62.05 11.29
CA ASP A 271 -9.57 -62.21 11.00
C ASP A 271 -10.29 -63.33 11.77
N HIS A 272 -9.66 -63.91 12.81
CA HIS A 272 -10.27 -65.03 13.57
C HIS A 272 -10.59 -64.77 15.04
N GLU A 273 -10.31 -63.59 15.59
CA GLU A 273 -10.60 -63.31 17.02
C GLU A 273 -11.96 -62.63 17.24
N ASN A 274 -12.51 -61.91 16.25
CA ASN A 274 -13.79 -61.20 16.40
C ASN A 274 -15.05 -62.07 16.25
N GLN A 275 -14.93 -63.33 15.76
CA GLN A 275 -16.08 -64.24 15.65
C GLN A 275 -16.37 -65.06 16.92
N ARG A 276 -15.43 -65.11 17.90
CA ARG A 276 -15.69 -65.77 19.18
C ARG A 276 -16.46 -64.87 20.15
N VAL A 277 -16.18 -63.58 20.16
CA VAL A 277 -16.84 -62.61 21.07
C VAL A 277 -18.32 -62.41 20.72
N MET A 278 -18.72 -62.55 19.44
CA MET A 278 -20.13 -62.40 19.04
C MET A 278 -21.00 -63.64 19.25
N LYS A 279 -20.42 -64.83 19.46
CA LYS A 279 -21.19 -66.05 19.78
C LYS A 279 -21.46 -66.23 21.28
N GLU A 280 -20.70 -65.57 22.15
CA GLU A 280 -20.94 -65.58 23.60
C GLU A 280 -21.91 -64.47 24.07
N ALA A 281 -22.21 -63.49 23.21
CA ALA A 281 -23.14 -62.40 23.51
C ALA A 281 -24.59 -62.61 23.00
N ALA A 282 -24.89 -63.76 22.39
CA ALA A 282 -26.21 -64.07 21.81
C ALA A 282 -26.88 -65.32 22.43
N GLY A 283 -26.60 -65.58 23.71
CA GLY A 283 -27.51 -66.34 24.57
C GLY A 283 -28.79 -65.56 24.82
#